data_AF-A0A7D9DVK1-F1
#
_entry.id   AF-A0A7D9DVK1-F1
#
_cell.length_a   1.000
_cell.length_b   1.000
_cell.length_c   1.000
_cell.angle_alpha   90.00
_cell.angle_beta   90.00
_cell.angle_gamma   90.00
#
_symmetry.space_group_name_H-M   'P 1'
#
loop_
_entity.id
_entity.type
_entity.pdbx_description
1 polymer ?
#
loop_
_entity_poly.entity_id
_entity_poly.type
_entity_poly.pdbx_seq_one_letter_code
_entity_poly.pdbx_strand_id
1 'polypeptide(L)'
;MAQNHQTPNHQTPNQQPEPMEQSDNISQSEKIRKDQVENSAKGMVWLVDDINRLRRFLVLGSEIPTYYIGQRELGIENAKAIVRLFEAGRGVEVVSEILTFSLEGRTAKQNSIMLALAMCARLGDLPTKRKAYEVMPQICRIPTHLFMFVDLSKKLSKPTTGWGRAPRKAIQKWYIEKAPMKLAMALTKYQKREGWSHADVARVTHLKSDNPAIQCVLKYAVRGFAEMSTAFPDSVQNSEELNSVLNFFKAVEEMKKLTKDDADRVVELIEGQQLVREHIPTVCLGSKKVWDALLKKMPMTAMIRNLNKMTAIGLLEENNEQVQLVCENLRNEDLLKKARIHPFNVLLALKQYESGRGDKGSLTWKAIPIITKALEDAFYLSFKNVEPTGKRHMLAMDVSGSMQCGGCVGSPSIQPHVASAAMAMVTARTEDDHIFVAFSHTIVPMNINSHMRLEEVLKAASSVSDKVQINTSKVFAVLRFLFEISRIYRPVYTCNFSCYF
;
A
#
# COMPACT_ATOMS: atom_id res chain seq x y z
N MET A 1 46.95 -61.96 -21.33
CA MET A 1 47.86 -60.81 -21.15
C MET A 1 47.04 -59.64 -20.65
N ALA A 2 47.15 -59.36 -19.36
CA ALA A 2 46.48 -58.25 -18.70
C ALA A 2 47.13 -56.93 -19.13
N GLN A 3 46.34 -55.95 -19.54
CA GLN A 3 46.80 -54.57 -19.69
C GLN A 3 46.13 -53.72 -18.62
N ASN A 4 46.96 -53.26 -17.69
CA ASN A 4 46.65 -52.31 -16.64
C ASN A 4 46.17 -50.98 -17.24
N HIS A 5 44.94 -50.57 -16.94
CA HIS A 5 44.56 -49.16 -17.00
C HIS A 5 44.91 -48.50 -15.67
N GLN A 6 46.02 -47.76 -15.68
CA GLN A 6 46.41 -46.85 -14.62
C GLN A 6 45.48 -45.63 -14.64
N THR A 7 44.80 -45.39 -13.53
CA THR A 7 44.17 -44.11 -13.17
C THR A 7 45.26 -43.08 -12.82
N PRO A 8 45.25 -41.86 -13.40
CA PRO A 8 46.10 -40.79 -12.92
C PRO A 8 45.43 -40.01 -11.77
N ASN A 9 46.14 -39.97 -10.64
CA ASN A 9 45.98 -39.09 -9.48
C ASN A 9 45.51 -37.66 -9.84
N HIS A 10 44.35 -37.24 -9.31
CA HIS A 10 44.07 -35.82 -9.11
C HIS A 10 44.75 -35.34 -7.83
N GLN A 11 45.99 -34.85 -7.97
CA GLN A 11 46.61 -33.98 -6.98
C GLN A 11 45.95 -32.60 -7.08
N THR A 12 45.26 -32.17 -6.03
CA THR A 12 44.83 -30.78 -5.82
C THR A 12 46.08 -29.91 -5.58
N PRO A 13 46.34 -28.87 -6.38
CA PRO A 13 47.43 -27.95 -6.09
C PRO A 13 47.07 -27.14 -4.84
N ASN A 14 47.92 -27.29 -3.82
CA ASN A 14 47.94 -26.45 -2.63
C ASN A 14 48.43 -25.06 -3.03
N GLN A 15 47.54 -24.20 -3.55
CA GLN A 15 47.83 -22.79 -3.77
C GLN A 15 47.45 -22.01 -2.53
N GLN A 16 48.47 -21.63 -1.75
CA GLN A 16 48.35 -20.56 -0.77
C GLN A 16 47.85 -19.30 -1.50
N PRO A 17 46.88 -18.56 -0.93
CA PRO A 17 46.46 -17.29 -1.52
C PRO A 17 47.62 -16.29 -1.44
N GLU A 18 48.13 -15.87 -2.59
CA GLU A 18 49.01 -14.70 -2.67
C GLU A 18 48.28 -13.47 -2.09
N PRO A 19 48.96 -12.63 -1.30
CA PRO A 19 48.36 -11.41 -0.80
C PRO A 19 48.11 -10.44 -1.96
N MET A 20 46.83 -10.18 -2.26
CA MET A 20 46.43 -9.16 -3.24
C MET A 20 46.98 -7.79 -2.84
N GLU A 21 47.53 -7.08 -3.83
CA GLU A 21 47.81 -5.65 -3.77
C GLU A 21 46.62 -4.88 -3.21
N GLN A 22 46.89 -4.03 -2.21
CA GLN A 22 45.94 -3.15 -1.58
C GLN A 22 45.39 -2.16 -2.62
N SER A 23 44.23 -2.45 -3.22
CA SER A 23 43.44 -1.42 -3.87
C SER A 23 43.03 -0.41 -2.81
N ASP A 24 43.39 0.86 -3.01
CA ASP A 24 43.15 1.98 -2.09
C ASP A 24 41.81 1.84 -1.35
N ASN A 25 41.89 1.62 -0.04
CA ASN A 25 40.76 1.45 0.86
C ASN A 25 40.16 2.85 1.13
N ILE A 26 39.67 3.52 0.09
CA ILE A 26 39.09 4.86 0.18
C ILE A 26 37.89 4.77 1.12
N SER A 27 37.96 5.48 2.23
CA SER A 27 36.92 5.48 3.27
C SER A 27 35.60 5.98 2.70
N GLN A 28 34.46 5.48 3.20
CA GLN A 28 33.15 6.05 2.86
C GLN A 28 33.05 7.54 3.20
N SER A 29 33.90 8.07 4.07
CA SER A 29 33.96 9.51 4.38
C SER A 29 34.62 10.36 3.29
N GLU A 30 35.22 9.74 2.27
CA GLU A 30 36.00 10.43 1.23
C GLU A 30 35.28 10.39 -0.13
N LYS A 31 35.33 11.50 -0.86
CA LYS A 31 34.72 11.58 -2.20
C LYS A 31 35.60 10.85 -3.21
N ILE A 32 35.09 9.75 -3.73
CA ILE A 32 35.65 8.98 -4.85
C ILE A 32 35.38 9.70 -6.18
N ARG A 33 34.26 10.43 -6.30
CA ARG A 33 33.91 11.24 -7.47
C ARG A 33 33.35 12.60 -7.08
N LYS A 34 33.52 13.59 -7.96
CA LYS A 34 33.05 14.97 -7.75
C LYS A 34 31.53 15.08 -7.58
N ASP A 35 30.78 14.14 -8.15
CA ASP A 35 29.31 14.09 -8.12
C ASP A 35 28.74 13.39 -6.87
N GLN A 36 29.59 12.95 -5.93
CA GLN A 36 29.13 12.41 -4.66
C GLN A 36 28.74 13.52 -3.67
N VAL A 37 27.70 13.23 -2.91
CA VAL A 37 27.13 14.05 -1.84
C VAL A 37 27.22 13.31 -0.52
N GLU A 38 27.33 14.05 0.59
CA GLU A 38 27.38 13.48 1.93
C GLU A 38 25.96 13.04 2.37
N ASN A 39 25.83 11.82 2.90
CA ASN A 39 24.61 11.31 3.50
C ASN A 39 24.50 11.73 4.99
N SER A 40 23.38 11.42 5.63
CA SER A 40 23.15 11.78 7.04
C SER A 40 24.10 11.13 8.05
N ALA A 41 24.78 10.03 7.67
CA ALA A 41 25.79 9.36 8.47
C ALA A 41 27.24 9.80 8.12
N LYS A 42 27.37 10.92 7.38
CA LYS A 42 28.65 11.50 6.92
C LYS A 42 29.44 10.67 5.91
N GLY A 43 28.78 9.71 5.25
CA GLY A 43 29.34 8.93 4.14
C GLY A 43 29.00 9.54 2.77
N MET A 44 29.93 9.45 1.81
CA MET A 44 29.80 9.94 0.45
C MET A 44 29.02 8.94 -0.41
N VAL A 45 27.88 9.39 -0.97
CA VAL A 45 26.97 8.60 -1.79
C VAL A 45 26.60 9.37 -3.07
N TRP A 46 26.01 8.70 -4.05
CA TRP A 46 25.42 9.38 -5.20
C TRP A 46 23.98 9.81 -4.91
N LEU A 47 23.60 10.97 -5.44
CA LEU A 47 22.21 11.39 -5.43
C LEU A 47 21.40 10.42 -6.29
N VAL A 48 20.31 9.91 -5.72
CA VAL A 48 19.37 9.05 -6.45
C VAL A 48 18.72 9.87 -7.56
N ASP A 49 18.67 9.31 -8.78
CA ASP A 49 17.96 9.94 -9.90
C ASP A 49 16.51 10.27 -9.52
N ASP A 50 16.01 11.41 -9.98
CA ASP A 50 14.73 11.96 -9.53
C ASP A 50 13.56 11.03 -9.86
N ILE A 51 13.62 10.24 -10.94
CA ILE A 51 12.58 9.25 -11.26
C ILE A 51 12.56 8.09 -10.25
N ASN A 52 13.73 7.65 -9.81
CA ASN A 52 13.83 6.59 -8.80
C ASN A 52 13.45 7.14 -7.43
N ARG A 53 13.74 8.41 -7.16
CA ARG A 53 13.25 9.11 -5.97
C ARG A 53 11.74 9.26 -5.96
N LEU A 54 11.11 9.57 -7.11
CA LEU A 54 9.66 9.55 -7.27
C LEU A 54 9.10 8.17 -6.93
N ARG A 55 9.63 7.09 -7.53
CA ARG A 55 9.18 5.71 -7.26
C ARG A 55 9.24 5.38 -5.76
N ARG A 56 10.34 5.75 -5.08
CA ARG A 56 10.46 5.60 -3.62
C ARG A 56 9.40 6.38 -2.87
N PHE A 57 9.17 7.64 -3.25
CA PHE A 57 8.12 8.46 -2.65
C PHE A 57 6.73 7.85 -2.84
N LEU A 58 6.42 7.28 -4.01
CA LEU A 58 5.14 6.63 -4.28
C LEU A 58 4.91 5.41 -3.36
N VAL A 59 5.94 4.61 -3.09
CA VAL A 59 5.84 3.38 -2.28
C VAL A 59 5.87 3.67 -0.78
N LEU A 60 6.86 4.43 -0.32
CA LEU A 60 7.15 4.63 1.12
C LEU A 60 6.42 5.84 1.70
N GLY A 61 6.13 6.84 0.84
CA GLY A 61 5.62 8.13 1.26
C GLY A 61 6.61 8.94 2.08
N SER A 62 6.07 9.81 2.92
CA SER A 62 6.84 10.73 3.77
C SER A 62 6.13 10.96 5.11
N GLU A 63 5.44 9.93 5.62
CA GLU A 63 4.58 10.02 6.81
C GLU A 63 5.29 9.65 8.12
N ILE A 64 6.40 8.92 8.06
CA ILE A 64 7.25 8.62 9.21
C ILE A 64 8.62 9.26 8.95
N PRO A 65 9.24 9.94 9.94
CA PRO A 65 10.63 10.33 9.83
C PRO A 65 11.49 9.08 9.61
N THR A 66 12.44 9.14 8.67
CA THR A 66 13.48 8.10 8.67
C THR A 66 14.35 8.29 9.92
N TYR A 67 15.15 7.28 10.27
CA TYR A 67 16.09 7.38 11.40
C TYR A 67 16.92 8.69 11.38
N TYR A 68 17.17 9.24 10.20
CA TYR A 68 18.00 10.43 9.99
C TYR A 68 17.26 11.71 9.56
N ILE A 69 16.03 11.64 9.05
CA ILE A 69 15.34 12.81 8.43
C ILE A 69 13.91 12.94 8.95
N GLY A 70 13.55 14.14 9.41
CA GLY A 70 12.20 14.47 9.87
C GLY A 70 11.12 14.38 8.78
N GLN A 71 9.89 14.06 9.18
CA GLN A 71 8.74 13.86 8.27
C GLN A 71 8.53 15.03 7.27
N ARG A 72 8.57 16.27 7.77
CA ARG A 72 8.34 17.48 6.96
C ARG A 72 9.43 17.71 5.93
N GLU A 73 10.68 17.47 6.32
CA GLU A 73 11.84 17.65 5.46
C GLU A 73 11.83 16.65 4.30
N LEU A 74 11.58 15.37 4.60
CA LEU A 74 11.46 14.32 3.60
C LEU A 74 10.37 14.62 2.56
N GLY A 75 9.22 15.14 2.99
CA GLY A 75 8.15 15.57 2.10
C GLY A 75 8.57 16.70 1.15
N ILE A 76 9.32 17.69 1.64
CA ILE A 76 9.83 18.81 0.84
C ILE A 76 10.84 18.32 -0.21
N GLU A 77 11.77 17.45 0.16
CA GLU A 77 12.77 16.96 -0.77
C GLU A 77 12.17 16.14 -1.92
N ASN A 78 11.16 15.31 -1.62
CA ASN A 78 10.45 14.53 -2.65
C ASN A 78 9.64 15.44 -3.59
N ALA A 79 9.01 16.49 -3.05
CA ALA A 79 8.34 17.49 -3.88
C ALA A 79 9.34 18.21 -4.82
N LYS A 80 10.52 18.59 -4.32
CA LYS A 80 11.58 19.22 -5.14
C LYS A 80 12.04 18.30 -6.28
N ALA A 81 12.15 16.99 -6.05
CA ALA A 81 12.50 16.02 -7.10
C ALA A 81 11.47 15.99 -8.23
N ILE A 82 10.18 16.03 -7.90
CA ILE A 82 9.10 16.10 -8.89
C ILE A 82 9.19 17.41 -9.71
N VAL A 83 9.50 18.54 -9.06
CA VAL A 83 9.67 19.83 -9.76
C VAL A 83 10.86 19.79 -10.73
N ARG A 84 12.00 19.22 -10.33
CA ARG A 84 13.14 19.04 -11.24
C ARG A 84 12.81 18.19 -12.46
N LEU A 85 11.97 17.16 -12.30
CA LEU A 85 11.47 16.37 -13.44
C LEU A 85 10.59 17.20 -14.38
N PHE A 86 9.82 18.16 -13.87
CA PHE A 86 9.05 19.08 -14.70
C PHE A 86 9.96 20.04 -15.47
N GLU A 87 10.97 20.61 -14.80
CA GLU A 87 11.97 21.50 -15.42
C GLU A 87 12.76 20.79 -16.52
N ALA A 88 13.02 19.49 -16.35
CA ALA A 88 13.65 18.63 -17.35
C ALA A 88 12.70 18.18 -18.49
N GLY A 89 11.44 18.64 -18.54
CA GLY A 89 10.47 18.25 -19.57
C GLY A 89 9.92 16.83 -19.45
N ARG A 90 10.14 16.16 -18.31
CA ARG A 90 9.78 14.75 -18.07
C ARG A 90 8.43 14.58 -17.34
N GLY A 91 7.59 15.61 -17.29
CA GLY A 91 6.34 15.57 -16.50
C GLY A 91 5.31 14.53 -16.99
N VAL A 92 5.25 14.23 -18.30
CA VAL A 92 4.37 13.16 -18.83
C VAL A 92 4.84 11.77 -18.39
N GLU A 93 6.16 11.56 -18.28
CA GLU A 93 6.74 10.33 -17.73
C GLU A 93 6.34 10.16 -16.27
N VAL A 94 6.40 11.23 -15.46
CA VAL A 94 5.94 11.24 -14.07
C VAL A 94 4.48 10.79 -13.97
N VAL A 95 3.58 11.32 -14.81
CA VAL A 95 2.16 10.91 -14.80
C VAL A 95 1.99 9.43 -15.17
N SER A 96 2.80 8.93 -16.10
CA SER A 96 2.76 7.54 -16.56
C SER A 96 3.23 6.56 -15.47
N GLU A 97 4.28 6.92 -14.73
CA GLU A 97 4.73 6.17 -13.55
C GLU A 97 3.66 6.16 -12.46
N ILE A 98 3.04 7.30 -12.15
CA ILE A 98 1.96 7.39 -11.15
C ILE A 98 0.78 6.49 -11.53
N LEU A 99 0.39 6.50 -12.82
CA LEU A 99 -0.71 5.67 -13.31
C LEU A 99 -0.39 4.19 -13.14
N THR A 100 0.80 3.77 -13.54
CA THR A 100 1.30 2.39 -13.42
C THR A 100 1.24 1.91 -11.97
N PHE A 101 1.83 2.68 -11.04
CA PHE A 101 1.83 2.34 -9.62
C PHE A 101 0.42 2.29 -9.02
N SER A 102 -0.50 3.12 -9.50
CA SER A 102 -1.89 3.15 -9.01
C SER A 102 -2.72 1.97 -9.51
N LEU A 103 -2.65 1.65 -10.82
CA LEU A 103 -3.44 0.59 -11.45
C LEU A 103 -3.00 -0.79 -11.00
N GLU A 104 -1.69 -1.00 -10.92
CA GLU A 104 -1.12 -2.28 -10.48
C GLU A 104 -1.13 -2.45 -8.96
N GLY A 105 -1.45 -1.39 -8.20
CA GLY A 105 -1.57 -1.47 -6.75
C GLY A 105 -0.23 -1.69 -6.03
N ARG A 106 0.87 -1.18 -6.61
CA ARG A 106 2.24 -1.30 -6.07
C ARG A 106 2.49 -0.51 -4.78
N THR A 107 1.50 0.25 -4.31
CA THR A 107 1.64 1.11 -3.13
C THR A 107 0.68 0.69 -2.02
N ALA A 108 1.20 0.58 -0.79
CA ALA A 108 0.38 0.25 0.38
C ALA A 108 -0.57 1.42 0.76
N LYS A 109 -0.15 2.67 0.53
CA LYS A 109 -0.93 3.89 0.78
C LYS A 109 -1.11 4.71 -0.49
N GLN A 110 -2.15 5.55 -0.51
CA GLN A 110 -2.51 6.36 -1.68
C GLN A 110 -2.10 7.83 -1.57
N ASN A 111 -1.68 8.30 -0.39
CA ASN A 111 -1.36 9.71 -0.11
C ASN A 111 -0.30 10.27 -1.05
N SER A 112 0.80 9.54 -1.24
CA SER A 112 1.90 9.94 -2.13
C SER A 112 1.46 10.03 -3.59
N ILE A 113 0.65 9.08 -4.06
CA ILE A 113 0.08 9.09 -5.41
C ILE A 113 -0.79 10.33 -5.60
N MET A 114 -1.66 10.65 -4.65
CA MET A 114 -2.55 11.82 -4.75
C MET A 114 -1.75 13.13 -4.77
N LEU A 115 -0.68 13.25 -3.97
CA LEU A 115 0.18 14.43 -3.98
C LEU A 115 0.92 14.58 -5.31
N ALA A 116 1.57 13.52 -5.78
CA ALA A 116 2.31 13.54 -7.04
C ALA A 116 1.38 13.87 -8.23
N LEU A 117 0.18 13.28 -8.26
CA LEU A 117 -0.83 13.58 -9.28
C LEU A 117 -1.31 15.04 -9.21
N ALA A 118 -1.56 15.56 -8.00
CA ALA A 118 -1.95 16.96 -7.81
C ALA A 118 -0.84 17.93 -8.26
N MET A 119 0.43 17.60 -7.99
CA MET A 119 1.57 18.39 -8.48
C MET A 119 1.62 18.38 -10.02
N CYS A 120 1.43 17.23 -10.67
CA CYS A 120 1.36 17.16 -12.13
C CYS A 120 0.20 18.02 -12.69
N ALA A 121 -0.97 17.95 -12.06
CA ALA A 121 -2.17 18.68 -12.50
C ALA A 121 -2.10 20.20 -12.29
N ARG A 122 -1.21 20.69 -11.42
CA ARG A 122 -1.13 22.11 -11.01
C ARG A 122 0.16 22.80 -11.40
N LEU A 123 1.29 22.15 -11.20
CA LEU A 123 2.62 22.71 -11.40
C LEU A 123 3.23 22.30 -12.73
N GLY A 124 2.83 21.16 -13.30
CA GLY A 124 3.35 20.66 -14.58
C GLY A 124 3.06 21.59 -15.77
N ASP A 125 3.77 21.35 -16.87
CA ASP A 125 3.53 22.00 -18.16
C ASP A 125 2.18 21.57 -18.78
N LEU A 126 1.80 22.18 -19.90
CA LEU A 126 0.49 21.92 -20.51
C LEU A 126 0.27 20.43 -20.90
N PRO A 127 1.23 19.74 -21.54
CA PRO A 127 1.15 18.28 -21.77
C PRO A 127 0.95 17.48 -20.48
N THR A 128 1.74 17.75 -19.44
CA THR A 128 1.64 17.05 -18.15
C THR A 128 0.29 17.27 -17.49
N LYS A 129 -0.20 18.51 -17.46
CA LYS A 129 -1.52 18.85 -16.91
C LYS A 129 -2.64 18.11 -17.64
N ARG A 130 -2.62 18.10 -18.97
CA ARG A 130 -3.62 17.39 -19.79
C ARG A 130 -3.62 15.90 -19.46
N LYS A 131 -2.44 15.27 -19.45
CA LYS A 131 -2.35 13.84 -19.13
C LYS A 131 -2.81 13.54 -17.71
N ALA A 132 -2.42 14.36 -16.73
CA ALA A 132 -2.84 14.20 -15.34
C ALA A 132 -4.37 14.22 -15.19
N TYR A 133 -5.06 15.17 -15.83
CA TYR A 133 -6.53 15.23 -15.78
C TYR A 133 -7.22 14.10 -16.57
N GLU A 134 -6.61 13.63 -17.65
CA GLU A 134 -7.10 12.49 -18.44
C GLU A 134 -7.08 11.20 -17.62
N VAL A 135 -5.99 10.92 -16.91
CA VAL A 135 -5.81 9.68 -16.14
C VAL A 135 -6.41 9.75 -14.73
N MET A 136 -6.73 10.95 -14.24
CA MET A 136 -7.26 11.18 -12.89
C MET A 136 -8.44 10.25 -12.54
N PRO A 137 -9.44 10.01 -13.40
CA PRO A 137 -10.55 9.15 -13.04
C PRO A 137 -10.17 7.68 -12.79
N GLN A 138 -9.09 7.22 -13.42
CA GLN A 138 -8.56 5.86 -13.26
C GLN A 138 -7.83 5.71 -11.92
N ILE A 139 -7.11 6.75 -11.50
CA ILE A 139 -6.34 6.79 -10.25
C ILE A 139 -7.26 7.07 -9.04
N CYS A 140 -8.16 8.05 -9.16
CA CYS A 140 -9.13 8.44 -8.14
C CYS A 140 -10.32 7.49 -8.08
N ARG A 141 -10.08 6.21 -7.77
CA ARG A 141 -11.09 5.13 -7.83
C ARG A 141 -12.30 5.34 -6.92
N ILE A 142 -12.12 5.95 -5.75
CA ILE A 142 -13.15 6.18 -4.72
C ILE A 142 -13.19 7.66 -4.30
N PRO A 143 -14.30 8.13 -3.67
CA PRO A 143 -14.41 9.51 -3.21
C PRO A 143 -13.27 10.00 -2.32
N THR A 144 -12.72 9.14 -1.46
CA THR A 144 -11.56 9.50 -0.62
C THR A 144 -10.37 9.98 -1.46
N HIS A 145 -10.03 9.28 -2.55
CA HIS A 145 -8.93 9.67 -3.43
C HIS A 145 -9.25 11.00 -4.14
N LEU A 146 -10.50 11.15 -4.61
CA LEU A 146 -10.94 12.39 -5.24
C LEU A 146 -10.83 13.58 -4.28
N PHE A 147 -11.29 13.43 -3.03
CA PHE A 147 -11.23 14.50 -2.02
C PHE A 147 -9.79 14.85 -1.63
N MET A 148 -8.91 13.86 -1.49
CA MET A 148 -7.47 14.10 -1.31
C MET A 148 -6.89 14.90 -2.48
N PHE A 149 -7.15 14.47 -3.72
CA PHE A 149 -6.69 15.18 -4.92
C PHE A 149 -7.22 16.62 -5.00
N VAL A 150 -8.50 16.82 -4.67
CA VAL A 150 -9.17 18.13 -4.65
C VAL A 150 -8.54 19.05 -3.59
N ASP A 151 -8.32 18.55 -2.39
CA ASP A 151 -7.70 19.31 -1.31
C ASP A 151 -6.26 19.72 -1.64
N LEU A 152 -5.45 18.76 -2.10
CA LEU A 152 -4.08 18.99 -2.52
C LEU A 152 -4.01 19.96 -3.70
N SER A 153 -4.90 19.80 -4.68
CA SER A 153 -5.04 20.75 -5.79
C SER A 153 -5.34 22.17 -5.32
N LYS A 154 -6.25 22.35 -4.35
CA LYS A 154 -6.56 23.67 -3.78
C LYS A 154 -5.34 24.26 -3.07
N LYS A 155 -4.64 23.47 -2.26
CA LYS A 155 -3.43 23.90 -1.55
C LYS A 155 -2.31 24.33 -2.50
N LEU A 156 -2.10 23.59 -3.59
CA LEU A 156 -1.08 23.86 -4.61
C LEU A 156 -1.43 25.01 -5.56
N SER A 157 -2.69 25.46 -5.60
CA SER A 157 -3.13 26.54 -6.51
C SER A 157 -3.05 27.95 -5.91
N LYS A 158 -2.65 28.08 -4.63
CA LYS A 158 -2.53 29.38 -3.96
C LYS A 158 -1.51 30.29 -4.69
N PRO A 159 -1.80 31.59 -4.84
CA PRO A 159 -2.90 32.36 -4.23
C PRO A 159 -4.25 32.28 -4.98
N THR A 160 -4.31 31.62 -6.14
CA THR A 160 -5.56 31.51 -6.91
C THR A 160 -6.53 30.47 -6.32
N THR A 161 -7.78 30.48 -6.79
CA THR A 161 -8.78 29.49 -6.39
C THR A 161 -8.52 28.09 -6.95
N GLY A 162 -7.79 27.98 -8.07
CA GLY A 162 -7.48 26.71 -8.73
C GLY A 162 -8.63 26.07 -9.51
N TRP A 163 -9.79 26.71 -9.67
CA TRP A 163 -10.98 26.10 -10.29
C TRP A 163 -11.24 26.54 -11.74
N GLY A 164 -10.23 26.42 -12.59
CA GLY A 164 -10.33 26.69 -14.04
C GLY A 164 -11.19 25.67 -14.81
N ARG A 165 -11.29 25.82 -16.13
CA ARG A 165 -12.12 24.92 -16.99
C ARG A 165 -11.67 23.47 -16.95
N ALA A 166 -10.36 23.22 -17.00
CA ALA A 166 -9.79 21.87 -17.03
C ALA A 166 -10.10 21.03 -15.77
N PRO A 167 -9.77 21.48 -14.53
CA PRO A 167 -10.08 20.69 -13.33
C PRO A 167 -11.58 20.51 -13.13
N ARG A 168 -12.40 21.52 -13.45
CA ARG A 168 -13.87 21.39 -13.37
C ARG A 168 -14.38 20.29 -14.31
N LYS A 169 -13.98 20.31 -15.59
CA LYS A 169 -14.39 19.30 -16.57
C LYS A 169 -13.95 17.88 -16.17
N ALA A 170 -12.71 17.71 -15.71
CA ALA A 170 -12.18 16.41 -15.32
C ALA A 170 -12.91 15.82 -14.11
N ILE A 171 -13.20 16.65 -13.10
CA ILE A 171 -13.93 16.20 -11.91
C ILE A 171 -15.40 15.95 -12.23
N GLN A 172 -16.04 16.78 -13.06
CA GLN A 172 -17.42 16.52 -13.48
C GLN A 172 -17.54 15.16 -14.18
N LYS A 173 -16.63 14.87 -15.12
CA LYS A 173 -16.55 13.57 -15.81
C LYS A 173 -16.50 12.40 -14.82
N TRP A 174 -15.73 12.53 -13.74
CA TRP A 174 -15.62 11.50 -12.70
C TRP A 174 -16.96 11.11 -12.07
N TYR A 175 -17.87 12.08 -11.88
CA TYR A 175 -19.20 11.82 -11.32
C TYR A 175 -20.16 11.26 -12.37
N ILE A 176 -20.19 11.88 -13.55
CA ILE A 176 -21.22 11.65 -14.57
C ILE A 176 -21.01 10.31 -15.28
N GLU A 177 -19.77 9.81 -15.38
CA GLU A 177 -19.48 8.51 -16.02
C GLU A 177 -19.72 7.31 -15.10
N LYS A 178 -20.11 7.53 -13.84
CA LYS A 178 -20.45 6.43 -12.94
C LYS A 178 -21.90 6.00 -13.14
N ALA A 179 -22.13 4.69 -13.04
CA ALA A 179 -23.48 4.17 -12.90
C ALA A 179 -24.17 4.81 -11.67
N PRO A 180 -25.42 5.29 -11.79
CA PRO A 180 -26.14 6.00 -10.74
C PRO A 180 -26.15 5.28 -9.39
N MET A 181 -26.44 3.98 -9.35
CA MET A 181 -26.42 3.20 -8.11
C MET A 181 -25.02 3.12 -7.48
N LYS A 182 -23.97 2.95 -8.30
CA LYS A 182 -22.58 2.97 -7.80
C LYS A 182 -22.18 4.34 -7.25
N LEU A 183 -22.68 5.42 -7.87
CA LEU A 183 -22.46 6.78 -7.37
C LEU A 183 -23.21 7.02 -6.07
N ALA A 184 -24.47 6.58 -5.95
CA ALA A 184 -25.26 6.66 -4.73
C ALA A 184 -24.55 5.97 -3.56
N MET A 185 -24.15 4.70 -3.76
CA MET A 185 -23.36 3.92 -2.79
C MET A 185 -22.05 4.61 -2.39
N ALA A 186 -21.30 5.15 -3.36
CA ALA A 186 -20.06 5.85 -3.07
C ALA A 186 -20.29 7.11 -2.23
N LEU A 187 -21.36 7.85 -2.52
CA LEU A 187 -21.68 9.11 -1.88
C LEU A 187 -22.14 8.94 -0.43
N THR A 188 -22.98 7.94 -0.18
CA THR A 188 -23.50 7.64 1.16
C THR A 188 -22.44 6.95 2.03
N LYS A 189 -21.57 6.13 1.44
CA LYS A 189 -20.44 5.48 2.14
C LYS A 189 -19.32 6.46 2.51
N TYR A 190 -19.03 7.42 1.64
CA TYR A 190 -17.89 8.35 1.79
C TYR A 190 -18.36 9.82 1.80
N GLN A 191 -19.29 10.16 2.69
CA GLN A 191 -19.92 11.49 2.72
C GLN A 191 -18.94 12.66 2.82
N LYS A 192 -17.90 12.52 3.66
CA LYS A 192 -16.86 13.53 3.90
C LYS A 192 -15.50 12.90 4.19
N ARG A 193 -14.43 13.37 3.54
CA ARG A 193 -13.02 13.04 3.87
C ARG A 193 -12.14 14.24 3.55
N GLU A 194 -10.98 14.36 4.19
CA GLU A 194 -10.03 15.49 3.98
C GLU A 194 -10.68 16.88 4.12
N GLY A 195 -11.74 17.00 4.92
CA GLY A 195 -12.51 18.24 5.06
C GLY A 195 -13.49 18.55 3.92
N TRP A 196 -13.53 17.75 2.85
CA TRP A 196 -14.40 17.93 1.69
C TRP A 196 -15.60 16.97 1.71
N SER A 197 -16.76 17.48 1.31
CA SER A 197 -17.94 16.69 0.98
C SER A 197 -18.23 16.66 -0.52
N HIS A 198 -19.10 15.75 -0.95
CA HIS A 198 -19.61 15.75 -2.33
C HIS A 198 -20.33 17.06 -2.68
N ALA A 199 -21.03 17.67 -1.74
CA ALA A 199 -21.68 18.97 -1.93
C ALA A 199 -20.67 20.09 -2.21
N ASP A 200 -19.54 20.11 -1.50
CA ASP A 200 -18.49 21.10 -1.70
C ASP A 200 -17.85 20.95 -3.07
N VAL A 201 -17.55 19.71 -3.49
CA VAL A 201 -17.03 19.43 -4.83
C VAL A 201 -18.02 19.82 -5.92
N ALA A 202 -19.30 19.50 -5.75
CA ALA A 202 -20.34 19.89 -6.70
C ALA A 202 -20.45 21.41 -6.85
N ARG A 203 -20.35 22.17 -5.74
CA ARG A 203 -20.36 23.64 -5.74
C ARG A 203 -19.17 24.22 -6.48
N VAL A 204 -17.94 23.80 -6.20
CA VAL A 204 -16.74 24.38 -6.85
C VAL A 204 -16.60 23.94 -8.31
N THR A 205 -17.14 22.78 -8.67
CA THR A 205 -17.05 22.27 -10.05
C THR A 205 -18.24 22.65 -10.92
N HIS A 206 -19.32 23.19 -10.35
CA HIS A 206 -20.58 23.48 -11.04
C HIS A 206 -21.14 22.22 -11.71
N LEU A 207 -21.21 21.14 -10.93
CA LEU A 207 -21.58 19.81 -11.41
C LEU A 207 -23.01 19.79 -11.96
N LYS A 208 -23.17 19.26 -13.17
CA LYS A 208 -24.45 19.07 -13.88
C LYS A 208 -24.42 17.73 -14.59
N SER A 209 -25.58 17.09 -14.73
CA SER A 209 -25.75 15.85 -15.47
C SER A 209 -27.08 15.89 -16.21
N ASP A 210 -27.15 15.26 -17.38
CA ASP A 210 -28.39 15.11 -18.15
C ASP A 210 -29.13 13.81 -17.80
N ASN A 211 -28.50 12.88 -17.07
CA ASN A 211 -29.13 11.64 -16.60
C ASN A 211 -29.98 11.92 -15.34
N PRO A 212 -31.31 11.66 -15.35
CA PRO A 212 -32.19 11.91 -14.21
C PRO A 212 -31.81 11.18 -12.92
N ALA A 213 -31.34 9.93 -13.01
CA ALA A 213 -30.90 9.18 -11.84
C ALA A 213 -29.62 9.77 -11.23
N ILE A 214 -28.68 10.25 -12.05
CA ILE A 214 -27.52 11.00 -11.55
C ILE A 214 -27.96 12.34 -10.94
N GLN A 215 -28.90 13.06 -11.57
CA GLN A 215 -29.45 14.30 -11.01
C GLN A 215 -30.08 14.07 -9.62
N CYS A 216 -30.83 12.99 -9.44
CA CYS A 216 -31.38 12.55 -8.15
C CYS A 216 -30.26 12.38 -7.10
N VAL A 217 -29.20 11.62 -7.43
CA VAL A 217 -28.04 11.43 -6.54
C VAL A 217 -27.35 12.74 -6.17
N LEU A 218 -27.14 13.63 -7.15
CA LEU A 218 -26.51 14.93 -6.91
C LEU A 218 -27.40 15.87 -6.09
N LYS A 219 -28.72 15.84 -6.32
CA LYS A 219 -29.69 16.60 -5.53
C LYS A 219 -29.66 16.14 -4.07
N TYR A 220 -29.68 14.83 -3.81
CA TYR A 220 -29.52 14.28 -2.47
C TYR A 220 -28.24 14.80 -1.79
N ALA A 221 -27.11 14.77 -2.50
CA ALA A 221 -25.83 15.21 -1.97
C ALA A 221 -25.78 16.70 -1.58
N VAL A 222 -26.37 17.56 -2.40
CA VAL A 222 -26.26 19.03 -2.27
C VAL A 222 -27.37 19.62 -1.41
N ARG A 223 -28.57 19.02 -1.46
CA ARG A 223 -29.81 19.57 -0.88
C ARG A 223 -30.46 18.66 0.17
N GLY A 224 -29.99 17.43 0.31
CA GLY A 224 -30.53 16.46 1.26
C GLY A 224 -31.75 15.71 0.76
N PHE A 225 -32.22 14.77 1.58
CA PHE A 225 -33.25 13.80 1.20
C PHE A 225 -34.63 14.42 0.97
N ALA A 226 -35.05 15.38 1.80
CA ALA A 226 -36.37 16.00 1.69
C ALA A 226 -36.55 16.71 0.34
N GLU A 227 -35.64 17.62 -0.02
CA GLU A 227 -35.66 18.30 -1.32
C GLU A 227 -35.51 17.34 -2.51
N MET A 228 -34.73 16.27 -2.34
CA MET A 228 -34.58 15.25 -3.38
C MET A 228 -35.90 14.51 -3.60
N SER A 229 -36.58 14.07 -2.54
CA SER A 229 -37.83 13.31 -2.63
C SER A 229 -38.97 14.15 -3.19
N THR A 230 -39.01 15.46 -2.91
CA THR A 230 -39.97 16.38 -3.54
C THR A 230 -39.70 16.56 -5.03
N ALA A 231 -38.43 16.65 -5.44
CA ALA A 231 -38.06 16.85 -6.83
C ALA A 231 -38.17 15.56 -7.68
N PHE A 232 -38.05 14.40 -7.04
CA PHE A 232 -38.10 13.08 -7.67
C PHE A 232 -39.07 12.18 -6.88
N PRO A 233 -40.40 12.41 -7.01
CA PRO A 233 -41.40 11.60 -6.32
C PRO A 233 -41.43 10.17 -6.88
N ASP A 234 -41.93 9.24 -6.08
CA ASP A 234 -42.21 7.87 -6.53
C ASP A 234 -43.28 7.90 -7.62
N SER A 235 -42.95 7.34 -8.77
CA SER A 235 -43.87 7.24 -9.90
C SER A 235 -43.58 5.98 -10.68
N VAL A 236 -44.65 5.34 -11.17
CA VAL A 236 -44.57 4.19 -12.08
C VAL A 236 -43.93 4.58 -13.42
N GLN A 237 -43.94 5.87 -13.76
CA GLN A 237 -43.32 6.40 -14.98
C GLN A 237 -41.80 6.60 -14.86
N ASN A 238 -41.25 6.55 -13.64
CA ASN A 238 -39.80 6.65 -13.44
C ASN A 238 -39.10 5.44 -14.04
N SER A 239 -37.87 5.63 -14.54
CA SER A 239 -37.04 4.51 -14.96
C SER A 239 -36.72 3.58 -13.78
N GLU A 240 -36.52 2.30 -14.07
CA GLU A 240 -36.13 1.29 -13.07
C GLU A 240 -34.85 1.70 -12.32
N GLU A 241 -33.89 2.29 -13.03
CA GLU A 241 -32.64 2.80 -12.47
C GLU A 241 -32.88 3.93 -11.46
N LEU A 242 -33.77 4.89 -11.77
CA LEU A 242 -34.13 5.97 -10.87
C LEU A 242 -34.87 5.45 -9.64
N ASN A 243 -35.85 4.56 -9.82
CA ASN A 243 -36.60 3.94 -8.71
C ASN A 243 -35.69 3.15 -7.78
N SER A 244 -34.71 2.42 -8.32
CA SER A 244 -33.71 1.72 -7.53
C SER A 244 -32.90 2.69 -6.66
N VAL A 245 -32.45 3.82 -7.23
CA VAL A 245 -31.71 4.86 -6.49
C VAL A 245 -32.57 5.51 -5.40
N LEU A 246 -33.85 5.80 -5.68
CA LEU A 246 -34.78 6.36 -4.70
C LEU A 246 -34.99 5.40 -3.52
N ASN A 247 -35.22 4.11 -3.80
CA ASN A 247 -35.38 3.09 -2.77
C ASN A 247 -34.12 2.92 -1.91
N PHE A 248 -32.94 2.97 -2.53
CA PHE A 248 -31.68 2.96 -1.82
C PHE A 248 -31.55 4.15 -0.85
N PHE A 249 -31.86 5.38 -1.29
CA PHE A 249 -31.80 6.54 -0.40
C PHE A 249 -32.81 6.49 0.73
N LYS A 250 -34.04 5.98 0.49
CA LYS A 250 -35.02 5.75 1.56
C LYS A 250 -34.47 4.82 2.62
N ALA A 251 -33.89 3.69 2.21
CA ALA A 251 -33.28 2.73 3.12
C ALA A 251 -32.11 3.32 3.90
N VAL A 252 -31.26 4.15 3.26
CA VAL A 252 -30.17 4.85 3.94
C VAL A 252 -30.69 5.86 4.97
N GLU A 253 -31.75 6.61 4.65
CA GLU A 253 -32.35 7.56 5.61
C GLU A 253 -33.12 6.88 6.74
N GLU A 254 -33.75 5.74 6.46
CA GLU A 254 -34.37 4.90 7.47
C GLU A 254 -33.31 4.35 8.42
N MET A 255 -32.23 3.76 7.88
CA MET A 255 -31.11 3.22 8.64
C MET A 255 -30.52 4.22 9.63
N LYS A 256 -30.43 5.51 9.28
CA LYS A 256 -29.91 6.57 10.18
C LYS A 256 -30.75 6.78 11.44
N LYS A 257 -32.03 6.43 11.42
CA LYS A 257 -32.98 6.64 12.52
C LYS A 257 -33.06 5.44 13.48
N LEU A 258 -32.54 4.29 13.06
CA LEU A 258 -32.62 3.05 13.83
C LEU A 258 -31.69 3.07 15.04
N THR A 259 -32.12 2.36 16.07
CA THR A 259 -31.44 2.26 17.36
C THR A 259 -30.96 0.83 17.59
N LYS A 260 -30.31 0.59 18.74
CA LYS A 260 -29.83 -0.74 19.13
C LYS A 260 -30.95 -1.79 19.24
N ASP A 261 -32.18 -1.36 19.50
CA ASP A 261 -33.33 -2.23 19.73
C ASP A 261 -33.95 -2.70 18.40
N ASP A 262 -33.58 -2.06 17.28
CA ASP A 262 -34.09 -2.32 15.92
C ASP A 262 -33.18 -3.28 15.13
N ALA A 263 -32.45 -4.18 15.80
CA ALA A 263 -31.42 -5.00 15.18
C ALA A 263 -31.91 -5.82 13.97
N ASP A 264 -33.17 -6.29 14.02
CA ASP A 264 -33.79 -7.08 12.96
C ASP A 264 -34.05 -6.24 11.72
N ARG A 265 -34.56 -5.03 11.91
CA ARG A 265 -34.78 -4.08 10.83
C ARG A 265 -33.46 -3.63 10.20
N VAL A 266 -32.41 -3.45 11.00
CA VAL A 266 -31.05 -3.17 10.51
C VAL A 266 -30.57 -4.30 9.58
N VAL A 267 -30.79 -5.55 9.95
CA VAL A 267 -30.40 -6.73 9.15
C VAL A 267 -31.16 -6.79 7.83
N GLU A 268 -32.49 -6.59 7.85
CA GLU A 268 -33.31 -6.54 6.64
C GLU A 268 -32.82 -5.49 5.64
N LEU A 269 -32.49 -4.29 6.11
CA LEU A 269 -31.97 -3.22 5.26
C LEU A 269 -30.57 -3.54 4.71
N ILE A 270 -29.71 -4.19 5.50
CA ILE A 270 -28.39 -4.66 5.04
C ILE A 270 -28.56 -5.65 3.89
N GLU A 271 -29.40 -6.67 4.07
CA GLU A 271 -29.58 -7.74 3.08
C GLU A 271 -30.31 -7.26 1.83
N GLY A 272 -31.35 -6.41 2.00
CA GLY A 272 -32.17 -5.91 0.91
C GLY A 272 -31.50 -4.86 0.03
N GLN A 273 -30.64 -4.00 0.59
CA GLN A 273 -30.01 -2.88 -0.14
C GLN A 273 -28.48 -2.97 -0.19
N GLN A 274 -27.90 -4.07 0.28
CA GLN A 274 -26.45 -4.30 0.36
C GLN A 274 -25.72 -3.18 1.10
N LEU A 275 -26.33 -2.67 2.18
CA LEU A 275 -25.75 -1.60 2.98
C LEU A 275 -24.49 -2.10 3.68
N VAL A 276 -23.42 -1.32 3.54
CA VAL A 276 -22.14 -1.58 4.22
C VAL A 276 -22.05 -0.89 5.58
N ARG A 277 -21.05 -1.29 6.37
CA ARG A 277 -20.73 -0.75 7.71
C ARG A 277 -20.84 0.76 7.83
N GLU A 278 -20.38 1.53 6.84
CA GLU A 278 -20.41 3.01 6.89
C GLU A 278 -21.82 3.61 6.90
N HIS A 279 -22.86 2.86 6.51
CA HIS A 279 -24.26 3.29 6.61
C HIS A 279 -24.88 3.01 7.97
N ILE A 280 -24.26 2.12 8.77
CA ILE A 280 -24.86 1.61 10.00
C ILE A 280 -24.59 2.60 11.14
N PRO A 281 -25.61 3.01 11.91
CA PRO A 281 -25.42 3.84 13.09
C PRO A 281 -24.46 3.19 14.08
N THR A 282 -23.59 4.00 14.68
CA THR A 282 -22.57 3.52 15.63
C THR A 282 -23.18 2.73 16.79
N VAL A 283 -24.38 3.10 17.24
CA VAL A 283 -25.11 2.42 18.32
C VAL A 283 -25.49 0.98 17.96
N CYS A 284 -25.71 0.68 16.68
CA CYS A 284 -26.05 -0.67 16.20
C CYS A 284 -24.80 -1.54 15.98
N LEU A 285 -23.61 -0.95 15.90
CA LEU A 285 -22.34 -1.67 15.69
C LEU A 285 -21.83 -2.42 16.94
N GLY A 286 -22.63 -2.47 18.01
CA GLY A 286 -22.44 -3.38 19.14
C GLY A 286 -23.13 -4.74 18.98
N SER A 287 -24.05 -4.89 18.01
CA SER A 287 -24.84 -6.11 17.85
C SER A 287 -24.12 -7.18 17.04
N LYS A 288 -24.02 -8.41 17.59
CA LYS A 288 -23.51 -9.60 16.88
C LYS A 288 -24.32 -9.87 15.60
N LYS A 289 -25.66 -9.79 15.70
CA LYS A 289 -26.59 -10.05 14.59
C LYS A 289 -26.36 -9.10 13.40
N VAL A 290 -26.12 -7.82 13.68
CA VAL A 290 -25.82 -6.81 12.65
C VAL A 290 -24.49 -7.10 11.96
N TRP A 291 -23.45 -7.45 12.71
CA TRP A 291 -22.14 -7.78 12.14
C TRP A 291 -22.14 -9.08 11.35
N ASP A 292 -22.95 -10.06 11.75
CA ASP A 292 -23.15 -11.31 10.99
C ASP A 292 -23.74 -11.01 9.59
N ALA A 293 -24.79 -10.18 9.52
CA ALA A 293 -25.37 -9.74 8.25
C ALA A 293 -24.35 -8.98 7.38
N LEU A 294 -23.55 -8.10 7.99
CA LEU A 294 -22.47 -7.39 7.27
C LEU A 294 -21.40 -8.34 6.73
N LEU A 295 -21.03 -9.39 7.48
CA LEU A 295 -19.95 -10.31 7.14
C LEU A 295 -20.22 -11.07 5.84
N LYS A 296 -21.47 -11.51 5.61
CA LYS A 296 -21.89 -12.32 4.46
C LYS A 296 -21.49 -11.74 3.09
N LYS A 297 -21.47 -10.40 2.97
CA LYS A 297 -21.10 -9.69 1.72
C LYS A 297 -19.97 -8.69 1.93
N MET A 298 -19.20 -8.82 3.03
CA MET A 298 -18.15 -7.87 3.35
C MET A 298 -16.99 -7.97 2.35
N PRO A 299 -16.53 -6.86 1.76
CA PRO A 299 -15.32 -6.87 0.92
C PRO A 299 -14.08 -7.32 1.71
N MET A 300 -13.18 -8.07 1.07
CA MET A 300 -11.99 -8.66 1.70
C MET A 300 -11.17 -7.67 2.53
N THR A 301 -10.85 -6.49 1.98
CA THR A 301 -10.09 -5.45 2.71
C THR A 301 -10.85 -4.91 3.93
N ALA A 302 -12.19 -4.88 3.88
CA ALA A 302 -13.01 -4.46 5.01
C ALA A 302 -13.08 -5.56 6.08
N MET A 303 -13.18 -6.83 5.67
CA MET A 303 -13.16 -7.98 6.57
C MET A 303 -11.85 -8.02 7.38
N ILE A 304 -10.70 -8.00 6.68
CA ILE A 304 -9.36 -8.00 7.30
C ILE A 304 -9.23 -6.86 8.32
N ARG A 305 -9.70 -5.64 7.99
CA ARG A 305 -9.60 -4.48 8.87
C ARG A 305 -10.48 -4.57 10.13
N ASN A 306 -11.57 -5.35 10.07
CA ASN A 306 -12.55 -5.42 11.15
C ASN A 306 -12.49 -6.71 11.96
N LEU A 307 -11.52 -7.61 11.72
CA LEU A 307 -11.33 -8.84 12.51
C LEU A 307 -11.28 -8.55 14.01
N ASN A 308 -10.52 -7.52 14.40
CA ASN A 308 -10.40 -7.05 15.78
C ASN A 308 -11.78 -6.73 16.40
N LYS A 309 -12.61 -5.97 15.66
CA LYS A 309 -13.93 -5.54 16.14
C LYS A 309 -14.90 -6.71 16.22
N MET A 310 -14.92 -7.59 15.20
CA MET A 310 -15.80 -8.77 15.18
C MET A 310 -15.41 -9.77 16.29
N THR A 311 -14.12 -9.87 16.63
CA THR A 311 -13.65 -10.66 17.78
C THR A 311 -14.05 -10.00 19.10
N ALA A 312 -13.83 -8.69 19.25
CA ALA A 312 -14.13 -7.96 20.48
C ALA A 312 -15.61 -7.96 20.88
N ILE A 313 -16.53 -8.01 19.91
CA ILE A 313 -17.98 -8.10 20.18
C ILE A 313 -18.46 -9.56 20.36
N GLY A 314 -17.57 -10.55 20.23
CA GLY A 314 -17.91 -11.97 20.29
C GLY A 314 -18.68 -12.49 19.08
N LEU A 315 -18.59 -11.84 17.91
CA LEU A 315 -19.09 -12.47 16.67
C LEU A 315 -18.15 -13.59 16.23
N LEU A 316 -16.84 -13.39 16.37
CA LEU A 316 -15.84 -14.41 16.13
C LEU A 316 -15.49 -15.05 17.47
N GLU A 317 -15.89 -16.31 17.63
CA GLU A 317 -15.63 -17.13 18.81
C GLU A 317 -15.04 -18.47 18.33
N GLU A 318 -14.24 -19.13 19.18
CA GLU A 318 -13.59 -20.40 18.81
C GLU A 318 -14.64 -21.41 18.31
N ASN A 319 -14.38 -21.99 17.13
CA ASN A 319 -15.20 -23.03 16.50
C ASN A 319 -16.62 -22.64 16.07
N ASN A 320 -16.90 -21.37 15.76
CA ASN A 320 -18.17 -20.97 15.14
C ASN A 320 -18.10 -20.83 13.60
N GLU A 321 -19.26 -20.83 12.95
CA GLU A 321 -19.40 -20.76 11.48
C GLU A 321 -18.78 -19.48 10.90
N GLN A 322 -18.87 -18.36 11.61
CA GLN A 322 -18.31 -17.07 11.16
C GLN A 322 -16.78 -17.12 11.10
N VAL A 323 -16.13 -17.78 12.06
CA VAL A 323 -14.67 -18.00 12.02
C VAL A 323 -14.29 -18.88 10.84
N GLN A 324 -15.08 -19.93 10.53
CA GLN A 324 -14.83 -20.78 9.37
C GLN A 324 -14.93 -19.97 8.07
N LEU A 325 -16.00 -19.20 7.89
CA LEU A 325 -16.18 -18.32 6.73
C LEU A 325 -15.03 -17.32 6.56
N VAL A 326 -14.57 -16.70 7.66
CA VAL A 326 -13.41 -15.79 7.63
C VAL A 326 -12.15 -16.54 7.19
N CYS A 327 -11.89 -17.72 7.76
CA CYS A 327 -10.70 -18.52 7.42
C CYS A 327 -10.72 -19.01 5.98
N GLU A 328 -11.88 -19.43 5.46
CA GLU A 328 -12.08 -19.82 4.07
C GLU A 328 -11.77 -18.66 3.12
N ASN A 329 -12.33 -17.47 3.41
CA ASN A 329 -12.07 -16.29 2.61
C ASN A 329 -10.58 -15.88 2.63
N LEU A 330 -9.92 -15.96 3.79
CA LEU A 330 -8.48 -15.69 3.93
C LEU A 330 -7.60 -16.68 3.18
N ARG A 331 -8.02 -17.94 3.07
CA ARG A 331 -7.29 -18.99 2.34
C ARG A 331 -7.68 -19.09 0.86
N ASN A 332 -8.59 -18.25 0.38
CA ASN A 332 -9.03 -18.26 -1.00
C ASN A 332 -8.15 -17.34 -1.87
N GLU A 333 -7.29 -17.95 -2.68
CA GLU A 333 -6.35 -17.28 -3.57
C GLU A 333 -7.04 -16.33 -4.58
N ASP A 334 -8.15 -16.77 -5.19
CA ASP A 334 -8.88 -15.98 -6.17
C ASP A 334 -9.51 -14.73 -5.55
N LEU A 335 -10.05 -14.85 -4.32
CA LEU A 335 -10.59 -13.71 -3.58
C LEU A 335 -9.49 -12.72 -3.20
N LEU A 336 -8.33 -13.21 -2.74
CA LEU A 336 -7.17 -12.37 -2.44
C LEU A 336 -6.69 -11.61 -3.68
N LYS A 337 -6.57 -12.30 -4.82
CA LYS A 337 -6.13 -11.72 -6.10
C LYS A 337 -7.13 -10.70 -6.63
N LYS A 338 -8.42 -11.03 -6.66
CA LYS A 338 -9.50 -10.14 -7.13
C LYS A 338 -9.61 -8.87 -6.28
N ALA A 339 -9.41 -8.99 -4.97
CA ALA A 339 -9.40 -7.86 -4.06
C ALA A 339 -8.06 -7.10 -4.02
N ARG A 340 -7.05 -7.55 -4.79
CA ARG A 340 -5.69 -7.01 -4.84
C ARG A 340 -5.07 -6.86 -3.44
N ILE A 341 -5.21 -7.90 -2.64
CA ILE A 341 -4.64 -7.91 -1.29
C ILE A 341 -3.12 -8.10 -1.41
N HIS A 342 -2.39 -7.04 -1.05
CA HIS A 342 -0.93 -7.05 -1.01
C HIS A 342 -0.43 -7.79 0.24
N PRO A 343 0.64 -8.61 0.14
CA PRO A 343 1.19 -9.36 1.28
C PRO A 343 1.48 -8.51 2.51
N PHE A 344 2.09 -7.35 2.30
CA PHE A 344 2.37 -6.40 3.37
C PHE A 344 1.11 -5.96 4.16
N ASN A 345 -0.04 -5.81 3.50
CA ASN A 345 -1.29 -5.44 4.18
C ASN A 345 -1.81 -6.59 5.05
N VAL A 346 -1.59 -7.85 4.64
CA VAL A 346 -1.94 -9.02 5.44
C VAL A 346 -1.01 -9.14 6.64
N LEU A 347 0.30 -8.94 6.43
CA LEU A 347 1.28 -8.95 7.52
C LEU A 347 0.97 -7.89 8.58
N LEU A 348 0.60 -6.68 8.13
CA LEU A 348 0.15 -5.61 9.03
C LEU A 348 -1.10 -6.03 9.81
N ALA A 349 -2.08 -6.63 9.15
CA ALA A 349 -3.29 -7.10 9.80
C ALA A 349 -3.01 -8.24 10.80
N LEU A 350 -2.12 -9.16 10.46
CA LEU A 350 -1.65 -10.24 11.33
C LEU A 350 -1.04 -9.68 12.61
N LYS A 351 -0.02 -8.82 12.48
CA LYS A 351 0.67 -8.22 13.64
C LYS A 351 -0.27 -7.38 14.49
N GLN A 352 -1.20 -6.65 13.86
CA GLN A 352 -2.23 -5.94 14.60
C GLN A 352 -3.13 -6.90 15.36
N TYR A 353 -3.66 -7.94 14.71
CA TYR A 353 -4.60 -8.89 15.32
C TYR A 353 -3.97 -9.64 16.50
N GLU A 354 -2.69 -10.05 16.37
CA GLU A 354 -1.90 -10.68 17.44
C GLU A 354 -1.70 -9.78 18.66
N SER A 355 -1.62 -8.45 18.48
CA SER A 355 -1.37 -7.52 19.58
C SER A 355 -2.51 -7.47 20.62
N GLY A 356 -3.71 -7.93 20.27
CA GLY A 356 -4.88 -7.97 21.16
C GLY A 356 -5.42 -6.60 21.57
N ARG A 357 -4.90 -5.50 21.00
CA ARG A 357 -5.30 -4.13 21.33
C ARG A 357 -5.21 -3.20 20.13
N GLY A 358 -6.09 -2.21 20.07
CA GLY A 358 -6.06 -1.21 19.00
C GLY A 358 -4.93 -0.20 19.18
N ASP A 359 -4.31 0.24 18.09
CA ASP A 359 -3.32 1.34 18.11
C ASP A 359 -3.91 2.67 18.59
N LYS A 360 -5.23 2.84 18.36
CA LYS A 360 -5.99 4.02 18.71
C LYS A 360 -7.26 3.59 19.46
N GLY A 361 -7.44 4.09 20.68
CA GLY A 361 -8.62 3.84 21.52
C GLY A 361 -8.42 2.73 22.57
N SER A 362 -9.54 2.25 23.13
CA SER A 362 -9.58 1.28 24.24
C SER A 362 -10.02 -0.13 23.83
N LEU A 363 -10.16 -0.39 22.53
CA LEU A 363 -10.62 -1.69 22.03
C LEU A 363 -9.57 -2.76 22.29
N THR A 364 -9.97 -3.83 22.98
CA THR A 364 -9.16 -5.02 23.25
C THR A 364 -9.88 -6.27 22.76
N TRP A 365 -9.10 -7.31 22.43
CA TRP A 365 -9.61 -8.62 22.04
C TRP A 365 -8.57 -9.70 22.35
N LYS A 366 -9.01 -10.96 22.41
CA LYS A 366 -8.12 -12.12 22.47
C LYS A 366 -7.95 -12.66 21.04
N ALA A 367 -6.72 -12.70 20.54
CA ALA A 367 -6.44 -13.23 19.22
C ALA A 367 -6.84 -14.72 19.14
N ILE A 368 -7.61 -15.08 18.12
CA ILE A 368 -8.04 -16.47 17.89
C ILE A 368 -6.98 -17.20 17.04
N PRO A 369 -6.37 -18.29 17.52
CA PRO A 369 -5.25 -18.96 16.84
C PRO A 369 -5.54 -19.37 15.39
N ILE A 370 -6.76 -19.85 15.09
CA ILE A 370 -7.11 -20.28 13.73
C ILE A 370 -7.17 -19.11 12.75
N ILE A 371 -7.57 -17.91 13.20
CA ILE A 371 -7.57 -16.70 12.38
C ILE A 371 -6.15 -16.21 12.17
N THR A 372 -5.32 -16.20 13.22
CA THR A 372 -3.89 -15.87 13.12
C THR A 372 -3.21 -16.77 12.09
N LYS A 373 -3.46 -18.08 12.14
CA LYS A 373 -2.96 -19.04 11.15
C LYS A 373 -3.50 -18.75 9.75
N ALA A 374 -4.79 -18.45 9.61
CA ALA A 374 -5.37 -18.11 8.30
C ALA A 374 -4.81 -16.80 7.72
N LEU A 375 -4.48 -15.81 8.55
CA LEU A 375 -3.77 -14.60 8.13
C LEU A 375 -2.33 -14.89 7.71
N GLU A 376 -1.64 -15.79 8.40
CA GLU A 376 -0.31 -16.28 8.00
C GLU A 376 -0.39 -17.01 6.64
N ASP A 377 -1.36 -17.90 6.46
CA ASP A 377 -1.60 -18.58 5.18
C ASP A 377 -1.90 -17.55 4.07
N ALA A 378 -2.77 -16.58 4.34
CA ALA A 378 -3.11 -15.50 3.41
C ALA A 378 -1.91 -14.64 3.04
N PHE A 379 -0.98 -14.40 3.98
CA PHE A 379 0.26 -13.68 3.73
C PHE A 379 1.06 -14.39 2.63
N TYR A 380 1.29 -15.69 2.75
CA TYR A 380 2.03 -16.44 1.73
C TYR A 380 1.24 -16.62 0.43
N LEU A 381 -0.07 -16.89 0.49
CA LEU A 381 -0.91 -17.02 -0.71
C LEU A 381 -0.94 -15.72 -1.53
N SER A 382 -0.91 -14.57 -0.86
CA SER A 382 -0.90 -13.28 -1.54
C SER A 382 0.41 -12.97 -2.29
N PHE A 383 1.47 -13.76 -2.13
CA PHE A 383 2.73 -13.55 -2.85
C PHE A 383 2.55 -13.76 -4.36
N LYS A 384 1.68 -14.68 -4.77
CA LYS A 384 1.34 -14.93 -6.18
C LYS A 384 0.62 -13.77 -6.86
N ASN A 385 0.19 -12.77 -6.08
CA ASN A 385 -0.36 -11.53 -6.62
C ASN A 385 0.75 -10.58 -7.11
N VAL A 386 2.02 -10.92 -6.89
CA VAL A 386 3.19 -10.18 -7.36
C VAL A 386 3.68 -10.79 -8.66
N GLU A 387 3.83 -9.96 -9.70
CA GLU A 387 4.30 -10.41 -11.01
C GLU A 387 5.82 -10.63 -11.01
N PRO A 388 6.32 -11.77 -11.51
CA PRO A 388 7.76 -12.03 -11.60
C PRO A 388 8.42 -11.16 -12.67
N THR A 389 9.67 -10.79 -12.42
CA THR A 389 10.50 -10.07 -13.39
C THR A 389 11.40 -11.01 -14.21
N GLY A 390 11.61 -12.25 -13.74
CA GLY A 390 12.46 -13.25 -14.39
C GLY A 390 13.95 -12.93 -14.32
N LYS A 391 14.35 -12.04 -13.40
CA LYS A 391 15.73 -11.60 -13.22
C LYS A 391 16.40 -12.36 -12.08
N ARG A 392 17.72 -12.20 -11.98
CA ARG A 392 18.55 -12.85 -10.96
C ARG A 392 18.73 -11.90 -9.78
N HIS A 393 18.20 -12.22 -8.62
CA HIS A 393 18.10 -11.29 -7.50
C HIS A 393 19.11 -11.58 -6.39
N MET A 394 19.91 -10.61 -6.00
CA MET A 394 20.57 -10.63 -4.68
C MET A 394 19.70 -9.86 -3.69
N LEU A 395 19.19 -10.58 -2.68
CA LEU A 395 18.36 -10.05 -1.61
C LEU A 395 19.24 -9.75 -0.41
N ALA A 396 19.69 -8.50 -0.32
CA ALA A 396 20.58 -8.04 0.73
C ALA A 396 19.78 -7.37 1.85
N MET A 397 19.70 -8.02 3.01
CA MET A 397 18.98 -7.52 4.18
C MET A 397 19.92 -6.76 5.12
N ASP A 398 19.55 -5.52 5.42
CA ASP A 398 20.24 -4.74 6.44
C ASP A 398 19.84 -5.28 7.83
N VAL A 399 20.82 -5.70 8.62
CA VAL A 399 20.65 -6.21 9.99
C VAL A 399 21.24 -5.27 11.04
N SER A 400 21.52 -4.01 10.67
CA SER A 400 22.00 -2.98 11.57
C SER A 400 20.95 -2.53 12.59
N GLY A 401 21.40 -1.89 13.67
CA GLY A 401 20.52 -1.49 14.78
C GLY A 401 19.43 -0.49 14.38
N SER A 402 19.65 0.35 13.35
CA SER A 402 18.63 1.26 12.84
C SER A 402 17.40 0.52 12.32
N MET A 403 17.57 -0.71 11.83
CA MET A 403 16.49 -1.55 11.31
C MET A 403 15.57 -2.11 12.41
N GLN A 404 15.96 -1.98 13.68
CA GLN A 404 15.13 -2.33 14.84
C GLN A 404 14.32 -1.13 15.35
N CYS A 405 14.56 0.08 14.83
CA CYS A 405 13.96 1.31 15.30
C CYS A 405 12.81 1.78 14.41
N GLY A 406 11.75 2.29 15.04
CA GLY A 406 10.61 2.90 14.34
C GLY A 406 9.61 1.90 13.76
N GLY A 407 8.59 2.46 13.12
CA GLY A 407 7.55 1.71 12.42
C GLY A 407 7.64 1.89 10.91
N CYS A 408 7.14 0.93 10.14
CA CYS A 408 7.08 1.02 8.67
C CYS A 408 5.71 1.46 8.17
N VAL A 409 5.69 2.26 7.10
CA VAL A 409 4.46 2.62 6.36
C VAL A 409 3.36 3.24 7.25
N GLY A 410 3.74 3.95 8.32
CA GLY A 410 2.78 4.56 9.25
C GLY A 410 2.21 3.62 10.31
N SER A 411 2.73 2.40 10.47
CA SER A 411 2.34 1.47 11.55
C SER A 411 3.49 1.30 12.55
N PRO A 412 3.25 1.46 13.85
CA PRO A 412 4.25 1.16 14.89
C PRO A 412 4.46 -0.35 15.09
N SER A 413 3.57 -1.19 14.57
CA SER A 413 3.51 -2.63 14.85
C SER A 413 4.46 -3.48 13.98
N ILE A 414 5.12 -2.86 13.00
CA ILE A 414 6.09 -3.53 12.12
C ILE A 414 7.35 -2.69 12.05
N GLN A 415 8.45 -3.24 12.55
CA GLN A 415 9.78 -2.66 12.43
C GLN A 415 10.38 -2.87 11.03
N PRO A 416 11.33 -2.04 10.61
CA PRO A 416 12.06 -2.17 9.34
C PRO A 416 12.61 -3.54 9.02
N HIS A 417 13.26 -4.21 9.97
CA HIS A 417 13.83 -5.53 9.74
C HIS A 417 12.75 -6.57 9.40
N VAL A 418 11.56 -6.47 10.01
CA VAL A 418 10.41 -7.33 9.71
C VAL A 418 9.88 -7.07 8.30
N ALA A 419 9.72 -5.80 7.94
CA ALA A 419 9.28 -5.40 6.62
C ALA A 419 10.27 -5.84 5.52
N SER A 420 11.57 -5.64 5.76
CA SER A 420 12.68 -6.05 4.88
C SER A 420 12.67 -7.55 4.64
N ALA A 421 12.62 -8.35 5.71
CA ALA A 421 12.53 -9.81 5.63
C ALA A 421 11.30 -10.27 4.84
N ALA A 422 10.14 -9.69 5.12
CA ALA A 422 8.92 -10.01 4.39
C ALA A 422 9.03 -9.72 2.89
N MET A 423 9.60 -8.57 2.50
CA MET A 423 9.80 -8.22 1.10
C MET A 423 10.85 -9.10 0.40
N ALA A 424 11.91 -9.48 1.12
CA ALA A 424 12.90 -10.42 0.62
C ALA A 424 12.26 -11.79 0.36
N MET A 425 11.42 -12.28 1.28
CA MET A 425 10.67 -13.53 1.09
C MET A 425 9.69 -13.48 -0.08
N VAL A 426 8.96 -12.37 -0.23
CA VAL A 426 8.05 -12.16 -1.38
C VAL A 426 8.85 -12.30 -2.68
N THR A 427 9.99 -11.61 -2.78
CA THR A 427 10.83 -11.65 -3.97
C THR A 427 11.38 -13.05 -4.23
N ALA A 428 11.93 -13.71 -3.21
CA ALA A 428 12.50 -15.05 -3.32
C ALA A 428 11.49 -16.15 -3.68
N ARG A 429 10.21 -15.98 -3.32
CA ARG A 429 9.14 -16.92 -3.72
C ARG A 429 8.51 -16.57 -5.07
N THR A 430 8.78 -15.37 -5.59
CA THR A 430 8.29 -14.92 -6.90
C THR A 430 9.34 -15.15 -7.99
N GLU A 431 10.62 -15.10 -7.65
CA GLU A 431 11.74 -15.16 -8.59
C GLU A 431 12.57 -16.43 -8.39
N ASP A 432 12.77 -17.20 -9.46
CA ASP A 432 13.46 -18.50 -9.40
C ASP A 432 14.95 -18.39 -9.04
N ASP A 433 15.64 -17.36 -9.57
CA ASP A 433 17.07 -17.14 -9.33
C ASP A 433 17.25 -16.04 -8.29
N HIS A 434 17.49 -16.44 -7.04
CA HIS A 434 17.76 -15.52 -5.95
C HIS A 434 18.82 -16.05 -4.97
N ILE A 435 19.49 -15.13 -4.30
CA ILE A 435 20.38 -15.42 -3.16
C ILE A 435 20.08 -14.48 -2.01
N PHE A 436 20.22 -14.98 -0.78
CA PHE A 436 20.04 -14.19 0.43
C PHE A 436 21.38 -13.85 1.10
N VAL A 437 21.55 -12.57 1.40
CA VAL A 437 22.70 -12.08 2.17
C VAL A 437 22.21 -11.12 3.25
N ALA A 438 22.90 -11.07 4.38
CA ALA A 438 22.71 -10.04 5.39
C ALA A 438 23.94 -9.16 5.44
N PHE A 439 23.76 -7.89 5.78
CA PHE A 439 24.88 -6.99 5.96
C PHE A 439 24.67 -6.01 7.11
N SER A 440 25.79 -5.65 7.74
CA SER A 440 25.92 -4.49 8.61
C SER A 440 27.21 -3.77 8.24
N HIS A 441 28.35 -4.13 8.83
CA HIS A 441 29.69 -3.70 8.40
C HIS A 441 30.46 -4.75 7.58
N THR A 442 30.03 -6.01 7.65
CA THR A 442 30.45 -7.12 6.79
C THR A 442 29.21 -7.74 6.13
N ILE A 443 29.42 -8.53 5.07
CA ILE A 443 28.36 -9.39 4.55
C ILE A 443 28.52 -10.78 5.09
N VAL A 444 27.39 -11.35 5.45
CA VAL A 444 27.28 -12.74 5.81
C VAL A 444 26.26 -13.39 4.88
N PRO A 445 26.63 -14.44 4.14
CA PRO A 445 25.65 -15.29 3.45
C PRO A 445 24.63 -15.78 4.47
N MET A 446 23.35 -15.67 4.15
CA MET A 446 22.34 -16.23 5.03
C MET A 446 21.95 -17.62 4.55
N ASN A 447 22.01 -18.59 5.46
CA ASN A 447 21.49 -19.92 5.19
C ASN A 447 19.95 -19.94 5.36
N ILE A 448 19.26 -19.20 4.49
CA ILE A 448 17.80 -19.19 4.39
C ILE A 448 17.38 -19.56 2.98
N ASN A 449 16.16 -20.09 2.84
CA ASN A 449 15.59 -20.44 1.54
C ASN A 449 14.18 -19.87 1.40
N SER A 450 13.68 -19.87 0.16
CA SER A 450 12.36 -19.34 -0.18
C SER A 450 11.20 -20.04 0.54
N HIS A 451 11.35 -21.28 1.01
CA HIS A 451 10.29 -22.05 1.68
C HIS A 451 10.19 -21.79 3.18
N MET A 452 11.20 -21.16 3.80
CA MET A 452 11.18 -20.82 5.22
C MET A 452 10.02 -19.90 5.57
N ARG A 453 9.57 -19.95 6.83
CA ARG A 453 8.58 -19.03 7.39
C ARG A 453 9.23 -17.71 7.81
N LEU A 454 8.41 -16.66 7.91
CA LEU A 454 8.90 -15.33 8.29
C LEU A 454 9.65 -15.34 9.63
N GLU A 455 9.16 -16.08 10.63
CA GLU A 455 9.84 -16.17 11.93
C GLU A 455 11.22 -16.84 11.84
N GLU A 456 11.38 -17.84 10.99
CA GLU A 456 12.66 -18.52 10.76
C GLU A 456 13.65 -17.58 10.08
N VAL A 457 13.18 -16.82 9.08
CA VAL A 457 13.98 -15.79 8.39
C VAL A 457 14.39 -14.68 9.37
N LEU A 458 13.49 -14.23 10.23
CA LEU A 458 13.79 -13.23 11.24
C LEU A 458 14.78 -13.74 12.28
N LYS A 459 14.64 -14.98 12.74
CA LYS A 459 15.58 -15.61 13.67
C LYS A 459 16.97 -15.75 13.04
N ALA A 460 17.04 -16.13 11.76
CA ALA A 460 18.29 -16.18 11.03
C ALA A 460 18.93 -14.79 10.93
N ALA A 461 18.16 -13.77 10.56
CA ALA A 461 18.66 -12.38 10.48
C ALA A 461 19.15 -11.84 11.84
N SER A 462 18.42 -12.09 12.93
CA SER A 462 18.84 -11.70 14.28
C SER A 462 20.11 -12.45 14.73
N SER A 463 20.24 -13.74 14.40
CA SER A 463 21.44 -14.51 14.75
C SER A 463 22.71 -13.98 14.06
N VAL A 464 22.56 -13.36 12.88
CA VAL A 464 23.67 -12.65 12.20
C VAL A 464 23.94 -11.32 12.91
N SER A 465 22.90 -10.63 13.36
CA SER A 465 23.00 -9.38 14.12
C SER A 465 23.84 -9.56 15.40
N ASP A 466 23.54 -10.60 16.19
CA ASP A 466 24.21 -10.88 17.47
C ASP A 466 25.68 -11.27 17.33
N LYS A 467 26.03 -11.96 16.24
CA LYS A 467 27.41 -12.41 15.97
C LYS A 467 28.34 -11.28 15.53
N VAL A 468 27.80 -10.13 15.15
CA VAL A 468 28.55 -9.12 14.39
C VAL A 468 28.92 -7.88 15.23
N GLN A 469 28.50 -7.68 16.48
CA GLN A 469 28.81 -6.47 17.31
C GLN A 469 28.56 -5.14 16.57
N ILE A 470 27.31 -4.66 16.61
CA ILE A 470 26.81 -3.62 15.69
C ILE A 470 26.98 -2.20 16.25
N ASN A 471 27.63 -1.31 15.48
CA ASN A 471 27.53 0.15 15.69
C ASN A 471 27.39 0.99 14.39
N THR A 472 27.58 0.45 13.18
CA THR A 472 27.47 1.22 11.91
C THR A 472 27.05 0.37 10.70
N SER A 473 26.38 0.98 9.71
CA SER A 473 25.97 0.35 8.43
C SER A 473 26.93 0.71 7.30
N LYS A 474 27.59 -0.27 6.66
CA LYS A 474 28.49 -0.09 5.50
C LYS A 474 27.94 -0.78 4.25
N VAL A 475 27.17 -0.04 3.46
CA VAL A 475 26.58 -0.51 2.19
C VAL A 475 27.64 -0.96 1.16
N PHE A 476 28.84 -0.37 1.18
CA PHE A 476 29.94 -0.74 0.27
C PHE A 476 30.43 -2.18 0.45
N ALA A 477 30.22 -2.81 1.61
CA ALA A 477 30.55 -4.22 1.79
C ALA A 477 29.83 -5.09 0.74
N VAL A 478 28.57 -4.74 0.39
CA VAL A 478 27.70 -5.41 -0.60
C VAL A 478 28.23 -5.38 -2.02
N LEU A 479 28.73 -4.24 -2.47
CA LEU A 479 29.34 -4.16 -3.80
C LEU A 479 30.69 -4.88 -3.86
N ARG A 480 31.48 -4.85 -2.77
CA ARG A 480 32.75 -5.58 -2.66
C ARG A 480 32.54 -7.09 -2.70
N PHE A 481 31.54 -7.58 -1.97
CA PHE A 481 31.15 -8.99 -2.01
C PHE A 481 30.52 -9.40 -3.34
N LEU A 482 29.75 -8.53 -4.02
CA LEU A 482 29.29 -8.79 -5.39
C LEU A 482 30.47 -8.85 -6.37
N PHE A 483 31.52 -8.07 -6.15
CA PHE A 483 32.75 -8.14 -6.93
C PHE A 483 33.55 -9.44 -6.65
N GLU A 484 33.59 -9.88 -5.39
CA GLU A 484 34.19 -11.17 -4.99
C GLU A 484 33.36 -12.37 -5.48
N ILE A 485 32.03 -12.33 -5.36
CA ILE A 485 31.12 -13.35 -5.90
C ILE A 485 31.14 -13.34 -7.42
N SER A 486 31.19 -12.20 -8.11
CA SER A 486 31.24 -12.20 -9.58
C SER A 486 32.55 -12.76 -10.14
N ARG A 487 33.62 -12.78 -9.33
CA ARG A 487 34.86 -13.54 -9.62
C ARG A 487 34.71 -15.05 -9.44
N ILE A 488 33.81 -15.51 -8.57
CA ILE A 488 33.59 -16.95 -8.25
C ILE A 488 32.42 -17.53 -9.08
N TYR A 489 31.37 -16.76 -9.30
CA TYR A 489 30.14 -17.09 -10.03
C TYR A 489 29.98 -16.13 -11.21
N ARG A 490 30.11 -16.67 -12.42
CA ARG A 490 30.25 -15.91 -13.68
C ARG A 490 29.06 -15.05 -14.17
N PRO A 491 27.87 -14.93 -13.54
CA PRO A 491 26.87 -14.00 -14.08
C PRO A 491 26.44 -12.88 -13.09
N VAL A 492 26.34 -11.65 -13.59
CA VAL A 492 26.03 -10.39 -12.86
C VAL A 492 24.62 -10.40 -12.24
N TYR A 493 24.47 -10.42 -10.92
CA TYR A 493 23.16 -10.34 -10.25
C TYR A 493 22.56 -8.92 -10.28
N THR A 494 21.25 -8.80 -10.42
CA THR A 494 20.52 -7.57 -10.07
C THR A 494 20.38 -7.49 -8.55
N CYS A 495 20.97 -6.47 -7.93
CA CYS A 495 20.98 -6.32 -6.49
C CYS A 495 19.79 -5.49 -6.02
N ASN A 496 18.94 -6.06 -5.16
CA ASN A 496 17.87 -5.35 -4.48
C ASN A 496 18.31 -5.16 -3.03
N PHE A 497 18.77 -3.96 -2.71
CA PHE A 497 19.21 -3.63 -1.35
C PHE A 497 17.98 -3.54 -0.44
N SER A 498 18.14 -3.72 0.87
CA SER A 498 17.08 -3.42 1.84
C SER A 498 17.58 -2.53 2.97
N CYS A 499 18.46 -1.57 2.65
CA CYS A 499 18.81 -0.40 3.50
C CYS A 499 17.64 0.62 3.60
N TYR A 500 16.44 0.27 3.15
CA TYR A 500 15.44 1.23 2.69
C TYR A 500 14.49 1.75 3.77
N PHE A 501 14.89 1.66 5.03
CA PHE A 501 14.09 2.08 6.19
C PHE A 501 14.90 2.94 7.17
#